data_AF-A0ABD5U172-F1
#
_entry.id   AF-A0ABD5U172-F1
#
_cell.length_a   1.000
_cell.length_b   1.000
_cell.length_c   1.000
_cell.angle_alpha   90.00
_cell.angle_beta   90.00
_cell.angle_gamma   90.00
#
_symmetry.space_group_name_H-M   'P 1'
#
loop_
_entity.id
_entity.type
_entity.pdbx_description
1 polymer ?
#
loop_
_entity_poly.entity_id
_entity_poly.type
_entity_poly.pdbx_seq_one_letter_code
_entity_poly.pdbx_strand_id
1 'polypeptide(L)'
;MAVAKWTSLALPVAAPYDFRRSVEYLDRFAPASDGTAGHREAVVTGGFAPEPFVAHLHADECGLVRARVEWVEEPGDGNAVAERLDSFLSFSDDPSPLYDAAASDPAFARAVADLRGYHHVRFPTPFEAACWAAISRRTPTALRW
;
A
#
# COMPACT_ATOMS: atom_id res chain seq x y z
N MET A 1 24.96 -13.29 21.15
CA MET A 1 23.59 -12.75 21.32
C MET A 1 22.98 -12.66 19.93
N ALA A 2 21.85 -13.33 19.68
CA ALA A 2 21.20 -13.25 18.37
C ALA A 2 20.63 -11.83 18.19
N VAL A 3 21.04 -11.14 17.13
CA VAL A 3 20.48 -9.85 16.76
C VAL A 3 19.02 -10.08 16.33
N ALA A 4 18.10 -9.26 16.83
CA ALA A 4 16.72 -9.30 16.38
C ALA A 4 16.69 -9.00 14.87
N LYS A 5 16.22 -9.96 14.06
CA LYS A 5 16.07 -9.80 12.61
C LYS A 5 14.81 -9.02 12.22
N TRP A 6 14.40 -8.07 13.05
CA TRP A 6 13.23 -7.25 12.78
C TRP A 6 13.38 -5.84 13.34
N THR A 7 12.67 -4.92 12.71
CA THR A 7 12.58 -3.50 13.09
C THR A 7 11.12 -3.06 13.07
N SER A 8 10.75 -2.13 13.96
CA SER A 8 9.46 -1.44 13.91
C SER A 8 9.62 -0.04 13.34
N LEU A 9 8.70 0.34 12.46
CA LEU A 9 8.64 1.64 11.81
C LEU A 9 7.29 2.31 12.11
N ALA A 10 7.32 3.61 12.35
CA ALA A 10 6.14 4.48 12.31
C ALA A 10 6.18 5.22 10.98
N LEU A 11 5.12 5.07 10.18
CA LEU A 11 5.07 5.56 8.80
C LEU A 11 4.23 6.84 8.77
N PRO A 12 4.80 8.01 8.47
CA PRO A 12 4.03 9.23 8.35
C PRO A 12 3.07 9.14 7.17
N VAL A 13 1.84 9.63 7.34
CA VAL A 13 0.81 9.66 6.30
C VAL A 13 0.28 11.09 6.12
N ALA A 14 0.07 11.50 4.88
CA ALA A 14 -0.53 12.78 4.53
C ALA A 14 -2.05 12.70 4.71
N ALA A 15 -2.63 13.62 5.48
CA ALA A 15 -4.06 13.62 5.72
C ALA A 15 -4.84 14.17 4.50
N PRO A 16 -6.05 13.66 4.21
CA PRO A 16 -6.69 12.52 4.86
C PRO A 16 -6.17 11.20 4.28
N TYR A 17 -5.66 10.31 5.13
CA TYR A 17 -5.29 8.93 4.75
C TYR A 17 -6.12 7.94 5.57
N ASP A 18 -6.81 7.03 4.89
CA ASP A 18 -7.54 5.92 5.51
C ASP A 18 -6.90 4.59 5.07
N PHE A 19 -6.08 4.01 5.95
CA PHE A 19 -5.38 2.75 5.70
C PHE A 19 -6.33 1.60 5.32
N ARG A 20 -7.57 1.61 5.82
CA ARG A 20 -8.56 0.58 5.52
C ARG A 20 -8.88 0.53 4.02
N ARG A 21 -8.84 1.67 3.33
CA ARG A 21 -9.09 1.74 1.88
C ARG A 21 -8.00 1.04 1.08
N SER A 22 -6.75 1.14 1.51
CA SER A 22 -5.63 0.41 0.92
C SER A 22 -5.78 -1.11 1.15
N VAL A 23 -6.18 -1.52 2.35
CA VAL A 23 -6.48 -2.93 2.66
C VAL A 23 -7.63 -3.45 1.79
N GLU A 24 -8.76 -2.73 1.72
CA GLU A 24 -9.94 -3.09 0.92
C GLU A 24 -9.59 -3.26 -0.57
N TYR A 25 -8.73 -2.40 -1.11
CA TYR A 25 -8.25 -2.51 -2.48
C TYR A 25 -7.43 -3.80 -2.67
N LEU A 26 -6.45 -4.05 -1.79
CA LEU A 26 -5.56 -5.21 -1.87
C LEU A 26 -6.32 -6.53 -1.69
N ASP A 27 -7.33 -6.57 -0.83
CA ASP A 27 -8.23 -7.72 -0.63
C ASP A 27 -8.99 -8.09 -1.91
N ARG A 28 -9.34 -7.10 -2.73
CA ARG A 28 -10.11 -7.28 -3.97
C ARG A 28 -9.22 -7.46 -5.20
N PHE A 29 -7.93 -7.11 -5.09
CA PHE A 29 -6.98 -7.25 -6.17
C PHE A 29 -6.42 -8.68 -6.19
N ALA A 30 -7.16 -9.59 -6.84
CA ALA A 30 -6.79 -11.01 -6.97
C ALA A 30 -5.31 -11.30 -7.32
N PRO A 31 -4.60 -10.51 -8.15
CA PRO A 31 -3.18 -10.75 -8.43
C PRO A 31 -2.24 -10.54 -7.24
N ALA A 32 -2.68 -9.78 -6.23
CA ALA A 32 -1.94 -9.61 -4.99
C ALA A 32 -2.21 -10.73 -3.97
N SER A 33 -3.20 -11.61 -4.17
CA SER A 33 -3.67 -12.53 -3.12
C SER A 33 -2.59 -13.45 -2.53
N ASP A 34 -1.56 -13.77 -3.32
CA ASP A 34 -0.53 -14.74 -2.95
C ASP A 34 0.80 -14.07 -2.51
N GLY A 35 0.95 -12.75 -2.68
CA GLY A 35 2.18 -12.00 -2.40
C GLY A 35 2.02 -10.76 -1.52
N THR A 36 0.83 -10.14 -1.55
CA THR A 36 0.41 -9.08 -0.65
C THR A 36 -0.96 -9.40 -0.07
N ALA A 37 -1.01 -9.87 1.17
CA ALA A 37 -2.28 -10.18 1.82
C ALA A 37 -2.80 -8.95 2.56
N GLY A 38 -3.92 -8.39 2.10
CA GLY A 38 -4.83 -7.74 3.02
C GLY A 38 -5.52 -8.84 3.84
N HIS A 39 -5.43 -8.78 5.16
CA HIS A 39 -6.14 -9.72 6.01
C HIS A 39 -6.41 -9.08 7.36
N ARG A 40 -7.70 -8.97 7.73
CA ARG A 40 -8.14 -8.42 9.03
C ARG A 40 -7.48 -7.06 9.32
N GLU A 41 -7.65 -6.10 8.41
CA GLU A 41 -7.19 -4.71 8.58
C GLU A 41 -5.66 -4.51 8.59
N ALA A 42 -4.91 -5.53 8.14
CA ALA A 42 -3.46 -5.46 7.98
C ALA A 42 -3.06 -5.70 6.52
N VAL A 43 -1.90 -5.19 6.14
CA VAL A 43 -1.21 -5.51 4.88
C VAL A 43 0.06 -6.27 5.20
N VAL A 44 0.27 -7.42 4.58
CA VAL A 44 1.56 -8.12 4.59
C VAL A 44 2.13 -8.05 3.19
N THR A 45 3.34 -7.52 3.04
CA THR A 45 4.01 -7.39 1.73
C THR A 45 5.49 -7.72 1.82
N GLY A 46 6.05 -8.31 0.76
CA GLY A 46 7.47 -8.58 0.63
C GLY A 46 8.16 -7.56 -0.27
N GLY A 47 9.46 -7.36 -0.06
CA GLY A 47 10.25 -6.46 -0.91
C GLY A 47 11.74 -6.60 -0.73
N PHE A 48 12.47 -5.70 -1.37
CA PHE A 48 13.94 -5.63 -1.34
C PHE A 48 14.35 -4.16 -1.21
N ALA A 49 15.12 -3.83 -0.17
CA ALA A 49 15.55 -2.44 0.06
C ALA A 49 16.77 -2.30 1.02
N PRO A 50 18.01 -2.45 0.53
CA PRO A 50 18.50 -3.40 -0.46
C PRO A 50 18.57 -4.84 0.08
N GLU A 51 18.14 -5.11 1.32
CA GLU A 51 17.98 -6.46 1.83
C GLU A 51 16.55 -6.96 1.60
N PRO A 52 16.34 -8.28 1.38
CA PRO A 52 15.00 -8.85 1.29
C PRO A 52 14.28 -8.77 2.64
N PHE A 53 13.03 -8.31 2.60
CA PHE A 53 12.20 -8.11 3.80
C PHE A 53 10.76 -8.56 3.61
N VAL A 54 10.08 -8.79 4.73
CA VAL A 54 8.62 -8.91 4.84
C VAL A 54 8.13 -7.84 5.80
N ALA A 55 7.18 -7.02 5.38
CA ALA A 55 6.58 -5.97 6.19
C ALA A 55 5.14 -6.33 6.55
N HIS A 56 4.83 -6.27 7.85
CA HIS A 56 3.48 -6.39 8.40
C HIS A 56 3.00 -5.01 8.84
N LEU A 57 2.04 -4.45 8.12
CA LEU A 57 1.51 -3.12 8.33
C LEU A 57 0.12 -3.17 8.96
N HIS A 58 -0.14 -2.26 9.90
CA HIS A 58 -1.46 -2.01 10.48
C HIS A 58 -1.58 -0.53 10.85
N ALA A 59 -2.80 -0.01 10.89
CA ALA A 59 -3.07 1.27 11.54
C ALA A 59 -3.30 1.05 13.04
N ASP A 60 -2.79 1.96 13.88
CA ASP A 60 -3.17 2.01 15.29
C ASP A 60 -4.50 2.77 15.51
N GLU A 61 -4.96 2.83 16.76
CA GLU A 61 -6.22 3.49 17.13
C GLU A 61 -6.28 4.98 16.78
N CYS A 62 -5.11 5.63 16.60
CA CYS A 62 -4.99 7.02 16.22
C CYS A 62 -4.90 7.21 14.69
N GLY A 63 -4.93 6.13 13.91
CA GLY A 63 -4.80 6.15 12.45
C GLY A 63 -3.35 6.21 11.96
N LEU A 64 -2.35 6.12 12.84
CA LEU A 64 -0.95 6.07 12.43
C LEU A 64 -0.62 4.68 11.90
N VAL A 65 -0.03 4.60 10.72
CA VAL A 65 0.40 3.32 10.13
C VAL A 65 1.73 2.89 10.74
N ARG A 66 1.77 1.65 11.24
CA ARG A 66 2.95 1.01 11.81
C ARG A 66 3.33 -0.19 10.97
N ALA A 67 4.63 -0.38 10.75
CA ALA A 67 5.16 -1.56 10.10
C ALA A 67 6.09 -2.32 11.05
N ARG A 68 5.92 -3.65 11.11
CA ARG A 68 6.94 -4.57 11.59
C ARG A 68 7.63 -5.18 10.39
N VAL A 69 8.91 -4.89 10.23
CA VAL A 69 9.76 -5.36 9.14
C VAL A 69 10.58 -6.53 9.64
N GLU A 70 10.45 -7.68 9.01
CA GLU A 70 11.26 -8.88 9.26
C GLU A 70 12.24 -9.07 8.10
N TRP A 71 13.52 -9.20 8.44
CA TRP A 71 14.60 -9.38 7.48
C TRP A 71 14.79 -10.87 7.18
N VAL A 72 14.76 -11.23 5.90
CA VAL A 72 14.88 -12.63 5.47
C VAL A 72 16.29 -13.16 5.72
N GLU A 73 17.29 -12.33 5.43
CA GLU A 73 18.71 -12.65 5.58
C GLU A 73 19.33 -11.83 6.71
N GLU A 74 20.06 -10.76 6.36
CA GLU A 74 20.68 -9.84 7.31
C GLU A 74 19.80 -8.61 7.55
N PRO A 75 19.87 -7.99 8.74
CA PRO A 75 19.18 -6.72 8.98
C PRO A 75 19.60 -5.63 7.98
N GLY A 76 18.61 -4.98 7.39
CA GLY A 76 18.79 -3.91 6.42
C GLY A 76 18.41 -2.52 6.94
N ASP A 77 18.27 -1.58 6.01
CA ASP A 77 17.89 -0.20 6.30
C ASP A 77 16.36 0.00 6.38
N GLY A 78 15.87 0.29 7.59
CA GLY A 78 14.46 0.57 7.82
C GLY A 78 13.94 1.82 7.08
N ASN A 79 14.78 2.81 6.79
CA ASN A 79 14.37 4.01 6.06
C ASN A 79 14.12 3.68 4.58
N ALA A 80 14.99 2.89 3.96
CA ALA A 80 14.80 2.41 2.59
C ALA A 80 13.51 1.59 2.46
N VAL A 81 13.18 0.78 3.48
CA VAL A 81 11.88 0.08 3.55
C VAL A 81 10.71 1.05 3.72
N ALA A 82 10.84 2.09 4.56
CA ALA A 82 9.80 3.10 4.73
C ALA A 82 9.49 3.84 3.42
N GLU A 83 10.52 4.28 2.68
CA GLU A 83 10.37 4.91 1.35
C GLU A 83 9.70 3.98 0.35
N ARG A 84 10.05 2.69 0.40
CA ARG A 84 9.44 1.66 -0.45
C ARG A 84 7.96 1.50 -0.17
N LEU A 85 7.58 1.43 1.11
CA LEU A 85 6.20 1.30 1.56
C LEU A 85 5.39 2.57 1.28
N ASP A 86 6.00 3.75 1.43
CA ASP A 86 5.40 5.03 1.04
C ASP A 86 5.13 5.06 -0.47
N SER A 87 6.08 4.70 -1.30
CA SER A 87 5.87 4.62 -2.75
C SER A 87 4.74 3.65 -3.12
N PHE A 88 4.68 2.48 -2.47
CA PHE A 88 3.69 1.44 -2.73
C PHE A 88 2.27 1.84 -2.30
N LEU A 89 2.12 2.37 -1.08
CA LEU A 89 0.82 2.69 -0.48
C LEU A 89 0.45 4.18 -0.53
N SER A 90 1.32 4.98 -1.15
CA SER A 90 1.15 6.40 -1.41
C SER A 90 0.91 7.21 -0.15
N PHE A 91 1.65 6.96 0.94
CA PHE A 91 1.39 7.60 2.23
C PHE A 91 1.55 9.12 2.17
N SER A 92 2.52 9.62 1.41
CA SER A 92 2.88 11.03 1.32
C SER A 92 2.16 11.81 0.21
N ASP A 93 1.35 11.14 -0.62
CA ASP A 93 0.58 11.79 -1.68
C ASP A 93 -0.41 12.83 -1.11
N ASP A 94 -0.56 13.97 -1.80
CA ASP A 94 -1.60 14.96 -1.49
C ASP A 94 -2.81 14.77 -2.42
N PRO A 95 -3.95 14.27 -1.93
CA PRO A 95 -5.16 14.12 -2.73
C PRO A 95 -5.97 15.41 -2.88
N SER A 96 -5.59 16.52 -2.22
CA SER A 96 -6.36 17.77 -2.24
C SER A 96 -6.64 18.30 -3.65
N PRO A 97 -5.70 18.29 -4.61
CA PRO A 97 -5.99 18.71 -5.98
C PRO A 97 -7.07 17.86 -6.68
N LEU A 98 -7.13 16.55 -6.37
CA LEU A 98 -8.17 15.66 -6.90
C LEU A 98 -9.53 16.00 -6.30
N TYR A 99 -9.56 16.33 -5.01
CA TYR A 99 -10.77 16.73 -4.30
C TYR A 99 -11.32 18.08 -4.81
N ASP A 100 -10.44 19.03 -5.05
CA ASP A 100 -10.80 20.33 -5.61
C ASP A 100 -11.36 20.19 -7.03
N ALA A 101 -10.73 19.35 -7.87
CA ALA A 101 -11.23 19.06 -9.21
C ALA A 101 -12.64 18.44 -9.18
N ALA A 102 -12.86 17.50 -8.25
CA ALA A 102 -14.15 16.83 -8.09
C ALA A 102 -15.29 17.77 -7.70
N ALA A 103 -15.01 18.90 -7.04
CA ALA A 103 -16.05 19.86 -6.66
C ALA A 103 -16.83 20.44 -7.86
N SER A 104 -16.20 20.44 -9.05
CA SER A 104 -16.81 20.90 -10.31
C SER A 104 -17.35 19.78 -11.20
N ASP A 105 -17.23 18.53 -10.79
CA ASP A 105 -17.73 17.35 -11.51
C ASP A 105 -18.69 16.54 -10.61
N PRO A 106 -20.01 16.75 -10.70
CA PRO A 106 -20.98 16.07 -9.84
C PRO A 106 -20.96 14.54 -9.95
N ALA A 107 -20.60 13.99 -11.12
CA ALA A 107 -20.53 12.54 -11.29
C ALA A 107 -19.33 11.97 -10.53
N PHE A 108 -18.19 12.66 -10.60
CA PHE A 108 -16.97 12.26 -9.89
C PHE A 108 -17.00 12.59 -8.39
N ALA A 109 -17.67 13.67 -7.99
CA ALA A 109 -17.81 14.09 -6.59
C ALA A 109 -18.34 12.98 -5.69
N ARG A 110 -19.29 12.18 -6.19
CA ARG A 110 -19.82 11.02 -5.46
C ARG A 110 -18.74 9.96 -5.20
N ALA A 111 -17.95 9.61 -6.21
CA ALA A 111 -16.87 8.64 -6.05
C ALA A 111 -15.80 9.14 -5.06
N VAL A 112 -15.46 10.44 -5.10
CA VAL A 112 -14.55 11.06 -4.14
C VAL A 112 -15.10 11.06 -2.72
N ALA A 113 -16.40 11.30 -2.54
CA ALA A 113 -17.04 11.21 -1.24
C ALA A 113 -17.00 9.76 -0.69
N ASP A 114 -17.33 8.79 -1.54
CA ASP A 114 -17.34 7.36 -1.19
C ASP A 114 -15.94 6.81 -0.89
N LEU A 115 -14.88 7.38 -1.50
CA LEU A 115 -13.48 6.96 -1.38
C LEU A 115 -12.59 8.00 -0.67
N ARG A 116 -13.16 8.91 0.11
CA ARG A 116 -12.39 9.92 0.84
C ARG A 116 -11.33 9.24 1.72
N GLY A 117 -10.10 9.74 1.69
CA GLY A 117 -8.98 9.14 2.41
C GLY A 117 -8.25 8.01 1.67
N TYR A 118 -8.77 7.54 0.53
CA TYR A 118 -8.06 6.58 -0.30
C TYR A 118 -6.91 7.26 -1.05
N HIS A 119 -5.69 6.75 -0.84
CA HIS A 119 -4.53 7.06 -1.67
C HIS A 119 -4.26 5.88 -2.60
N HIS A 120 -3.85 6.17 -3.83
CA HIS A 120 -3.74 5.15 -4.86
C HIS A 120 -2.66 4.12 -4.54
N VAL A 121 -3.02 2.84 -4.39
CA VAL A 121 -2.03 1.76 -4.27
C VAL A 121 -1.33 1.55 -5.60
N ARG A 122 0.00 1.65 -5.62
CA ARG A 122 0.83 1.57 -6.82
C ARG A 122 1.40 0.17 -7.00
N PHE A 123 1.93 -0.11 -8.19
CA PHE A 123 2.81 -1.28 -8.34
C PHE A 123 4.12 -1.02 -7.62
N PRO A 124 4.68 -2.02 -6.93
CA PRO A 124 6.00 -1.90 -6.35
C PRO A 124 7.05 -1.50 -7.40
N THR A 125 7.06 -2.08 -8.60
CA THR A 125 8.04 -1.70 -9.64
C THR A 125 7.38 -1.39 -10.97
N PRO A 126 7.99 -0.53 -11.82
CA PRO A 126 7.55 -0.35 -13.20
C PRO A 126 7.56 -1.66 -14.00
N PHE A 127 8.49 -2.57 -13.70
CA PHE A 127 8.56 -3.89 -14.31
C PHE A 127 7.32 -4.72 -13.97
N GLU A 128 6.95 -4.81 -12.68
CA GLU A 128 5.72 -5.49 -12.25
C GLU A 128 4.47 -4.86 -12.89
N ALA A 129 4.40 -3.53 -12.98
CA ALA A 129 3.31 -2.84 -13.67
C ALA A 129 3.21 -3.24 -15.15
N ALA A 130 4.35 -3.32 -15.85
CA ALA A 130 4.40 -3.72 -17.25
C ALA A 130 4.01 -5.19 -17.44
N CYS A 131 4.50 -6.09 -16.58
CA CYS A 131 4.10 -7.49 -16.56
C CYS A 131 2.59 -7.63 -16.33
N TRP A 132 2.05 -6.91 -15.35
CA TRP A 132 0.61 -6.90 -15.09
C TRP A 132 -0.19 -6.39 -16.28
N ALA A 133 0.24 -5.28 -16.90
CA ALA A 133 -0.41 -4.73 -18.09
C ALA A 133 -0.36 -5.71 -19.28
N ALA A 134 0.69 -6.51 -19.42
CA ALA A 134 0.80 -7.54 -20.45
C ALA A 134 -0.14 -8.73 -20.19
N ILE A 135 -0.20 -9.22 -18.94
CA ILE A 135 -1.01 -10.39 -18.55
C ILE A 135 -2.51 -10.07 -18.53
N SER A 136 -2.88 -8.85 -18.13
CA SER A 136 -4.27 -8.39 -18.09
C SER A 136 -4.86 -8.12 -19.48
N ARG A 137 -4.05 -8.07 -20.55
CA ARG A 137 -4.57 -7.99 -21.91
C ARG A 137 -5.32 -9.27 -22.27
N ARG A 138 -6.63 -9.14 -22.45
CA ARG A 138 -7.57 -10.21 -22.85
C ARG A 138 -7.89 -11.25 -21.78
N THR A 139 -7.45 -11.03 -20.55
CA THR A 139 -7.89 -11.81 -19.39
C THR A 139 -8.89 -10.97 -18.61
N PRO A 140 -10.13 -11.44 -18.35
CA PRO A 140 -11.01 -10.74 -17.44
C PRO A 140 -10.29 -10.55 -16.11
N THR A 141 -10.10 -9.31 -15.68
CA THR A 141 -9.63 -9.06 -14.33
C THR A 141 -10.72 -9.57 -13.39
N ALA A 142 -10.43 -10.62 -12.62
CA ALA A 142 -11.33 -11.15 -11.61
C ALA A 142 -11.41 -10.16 -10.43
N LEU A 143 -11.99 -8.98 -10.68
CA LEU A 143 -12.37 -8.03 -9.65
C LEU A 143 -13.63 -8.57 -8.99
N ARG A 144 -13.53 -8.91 -7.70
CA ARG A 144 -14.69 -9.27 -6.90
C ARG A 144 -15.32 -7.95 -6.43
N TRP A 145 -16.49 -7.63 -6.97
CA TRP A 145 -17.29 -6.47 -6.59
C TRP A 145 -18.16 -6.77 -5.38
#